data_AF-A0A3D3LD31-F1
#
_entry.id   AF-A0A3D3LD31-F1
#
_cell.length_a   1.000
_cell.length_b   1.000
_cell.length_c   1.000
_cell.angle_alpha   90.00
_cell.angle_beta   90.00
_cell.angle_gamma   90.00
#
_symmetry.space_group_name_H-M   'P 1'
#
loop_
_entity.id
_entity.type
_entity.pdbx_description
1 polymer ?
#
loop_
_entity_poly.entity_id
_entity_poly.type
_entity_poly.pdbx_seq_one_letter_code
_entity_poly.pdbx_strand_id
1 'polypeptide(L)'
;MTENQMKVDWAALEAKPEFRALLARKARFITAASVFFVVYYFSLLVLVGWFPDLMKKEVLGRINLAYLFALSQFFMAWGLAWLYTRKAAQWDLEAANIVRGH
;
A
#
# COMPACT_ATOMS: atom_id res chain seq x y z
N MET A 1 13.33 1.78 39.05
CA MET A 1 12.77 2.62 37.96
C MET A 1 12.19 1.66 36.94
N THR A 2 10.89 1.40 37.02
CA THR A 2 10.23 0.30 36.30
C THR A 2 9.85 0.78 34.91
N GLU A 3 10.70 0.53 33.93
CA GLU A 3 10.33 0.67 32.51
C GLU A 3 9.45 -0.54 32.15
N ASN A 4 8.19 -0.49 32.60
CA ASN A 4 7.16 -1.42 32.15
C ASN A 4 6.81 -1.03 30.71
N GLN A 5 7.67 -1.44 29.77
CA GLN A 5 7.34 -1.53 28.37
C GLN A 5 6.02 -2.30 28.32
N MET A 6 4.92 -1.63 27.98
CA MET A 6 3.66 -2.27 27.63
C MET A 6 3.98 -3.20 26.46
N LYS A 7 4.42 -4.43 26.76
CA LYS A 7 4.39 -5.55 25.85
C LYS A 7 2.92 -5.76 25.59
N VAL A 8 2.41 -5.05 24.59
CA VAL A 8 1.17 -5.39 23.91
C VAL A 8 1.28 -6.88 23.67
N ASP A 9 0.43 -7.65 24.34
CA ASP A 9 0.50 -9.10 24.32
C ASP A 9 -0.09 -9.58 22.99
N TRP A 10 0.73 -9.43 21.94
CA TRP A 10 0.36 -9.68 20.55
C TRP A 10 -0.16 -11.10 20.36
N ALA A 11 0.31 -12.05 21.16
CA ALA A 11 -0.14 -13.44 21.15
C ALA A 11 -1.58 -13.61 21.65
N ALA A 12 -2.00 -12.83 22.66
CA ALA A 12 -3.37 -12.83 23.16
C ALA A 12 -4.35 -12.11 22.22
N LEU A 13 -3.86 -11.10 21.47
CA LEU A 13 -4.61 -10.40 20.43
C LEU A 13 -4.75 -11.24 19.13
N GLU A 14 -3.71 -11.97 18.72
CA GLU A 14 -3.73 -12.90 17.58
C GLU A 14 -4.68 -14.09 17.77
N ALA A 15 -4.92 -14.51 19.02
CA ALA A 15 -5.86 -15.58 19.34
C ALA A 15 -7.32 -15.23 18.98
N LYS A 16 -7.66 -13.95 18.78
CA LYS A 16 -9.01 -13.53 18.40
C LYS A 16 -9.22 -13.66 16.88
N PRO A 17 -10.20 -14.46 16.41
CA PRO A 17 -10.45 -14.68 14.99
C PRO A 17 -10.83 -13.39 14.23
N GLU A 18 -11.45 -12.43 14.92
CA GLU A 18 -11.78 -11.11 14.35
C GLU A 18 -10.52 -10.28 14.01
N PHE A 19 -9.48 -10.34 14.85
CA PHE A 19 -8.24 -9.62 14.63
C PHE A 19 -7.48 -10.20 13.42
N ARG A 20 -7.46 -11.55 13.29
CA ARG A 20 -6.89 -12.23 12.12
C ARG A 20 -7.69 -11.95 10.83
N ALA A 21 -9.03 -11.85 10.91
CA ALA A 21 -9.86 -11.50 9.76
C ALA A 21 -9.61 -10.05 9.28
N LEU A 22 -9.42 -9.12 10.22
CA LEU A 22 -9.00 -7.75 9.91
C LEU A 22 -7.62 -7.72 9.24
N LEU A 23 -6.63 -8.39 9.83
CA LEU A 23 -5.28 -8.48 9.29
C LEU A 23 -5.25 -9.17 7.92
N ALA A 24 -6.08 -10.20 7.70
CA ALA A 24 -6.21 -10.85 6.41
C ALA A 24 -6.81 -9.93 5.35
N ARG A 25 -7.79 -9.08 5.71
CA ARG A 25 -8.33 -8.04 4.81
C ARG A 25 -7.27 -6.99 4.45
N LYS A 26 -6.47 -6.57 5.45
CA LYS A 26 -5.32 -5.67 5.26
C LYS A 26 -4.28 -6.28 4.33
N ALA A 27 -3.88 -7.51 4.60
CA ALA A 27 -2.91 -8.25 3.81
C ALA A 27 -3.40 -8.44 2.38
N ARG A 28 -4.66 -8.83 2.15
CA ARG A 28 -5.21 -9.03 0.81
C ARG A 28 -5.18 -7.76 -0.03
N PHE A 29 -5.42 -6.60 0.61
CA PHE A 29 -5.34 -5.31 -0.06
C PHE A 29 -3.87 -4.95 -0.41
N ILE A 30 -2.95 -5.15 0.53
CA ILE A 30 -1.51 -4.93 0.30
C ILE A 30 -0.99 -5.87 -0.79
N THR A 31 -1.35 -7.15 -0.75
CA THR A 31 -0.99 -8.13 -1.77
C THR A 31 -1.53 -7.72 -3.14
N ALA A 32 -2.80 -7.28 -3.23
CA ALA A 32 -3.35 -6.77 -4.49
C ALA A 32 -2.59 -5.54 -4.99
N ALA A 33 -2.24 -4.60 -4.10
CA ALA A 33 -1.44 -3.43 -4.40
C ALA A 33 -0.03 -3.79 -4.88
N SER A 34 0.64 -4.72 -4.22
CA SER A 34 1.97 -5.22 -4.61
C SER A 34 1.92 -5.89 -5.98
N VAL A 35 0.92 -6.74 -6.23
CA VAL A 35 0.72 -7.37 -7.55
C VAL A 35 0.49 -6.30 -8.61
N PHE A 36 -0.39 -5.33 -8.34
CA PHE A 36 -0.63 -4.21 -9.25
C PHE A 36 0.64 -3.40 -9.51
N PHE A 37 1.44 -3.12 -8.47
CA PHE A 37 2.70 -2.42 -8.59
C PHE A 37 3.70 -3.17 -9.48
N VAL A 38 3.85 -4.47 -9.26
CA VAL A 38 4.71 -5.33 -10.09
C VAL A 38 4.23 -5.31 -11.54
N VAL A 39 2.93 -5.53 -11.78
CA VAL A 39 2.36 -5.48 -13.13
C VAL A 39 2.60 -4.12 -13.77
N TYR A 40 2.35 -3.02 -13.06
CA TYR A 40 2.54 -1.66 -13.56
C TYR A 40 4.01 -1.34 -13.85
N TYR A 41 4.94 -1.81 -13.01
CA TYR A 41 6.37 -1.69 -13.23
C TYR A 41 6.81 -2.43 -14.50
N PHE A 42 6.35 -3.68 -14.67
CA PHE A 42 6.64 -4.45 -15.88
C PHE A 42 5.93 -3.90 -17.12
N SER A 43 4.78 -3.26 -16.98
CA SER A 43 4.11 -2.58 -18.10
C SER A 43 5.02 -1.55 -18.75
N LEU A 44 5.87 -0.85 -18.00
CA LEU A 44 6.85 0.07 -18.58
C LEU A 44 7.86 -0.68 -19.46
N LEU A 45 8.41 -1.80 -18.98
CA LEU A 45 9.32 -2.65 -19.74
C LEU A 45 8.66 -3.20 -21.02
N VAL A 46 7.41 -3.66 -20.91
CA VAL A 46 6.62 -4.16 -22.06
C VAL A 46 6.33 -3.04 -23.06
N LEU A 47 5.91 -1.86 -22.60
CA LEU A 47 5.66 -0.72 -23.49
C LEU A 47 6.94 -0.22 -24.16
N VAL A 48 8.07 -0.18 -23.45
CA VAL A 48 9.36 0.21 -24.05
C VAL A 48 9.81 -0.83 -25.09
N GLY A 49 9.59 -2.13 -24.83
CA GLY A 49 9.98 -3.21 -25.74
C GLY A 49 9.09 -3.33 -26.99
N TRP A 50 7.77 -3.22 -26.84
CA TRP A 50 6.82 -3.37 -27.96
C TRP A 50 6.40 -2.04 -28.60
N PHE A 51 6.32 -0.96 -27.84
CA PHE A 51 5.88 0.36 -28.30
C PHE A 51 6.89 1.47 -28.00
N PRO A 52 8.15 1.33 -28.44
CA PRO A 52 9.19 2.34 -28.19
C PRO A 52 8.83 3.71 -28.75
N ASP A 53 8.08 3.78 -29.85
CA ASP A 53 7.67 5.05 -30.47
C ASP A 53 6.67 5.83 -29.61
N LEU A 54 5.80 5.14 -28.86
CA LEU A 54 4.93 5.76 -27.86
C LEU A 54 5.75 6.29 -26.70
N MET A 55 6.71 5.52 -26.19
CA MET A 55 7.54 5.93 -25.06
C MET A 55 8.50 7.08 -25.39
N LYS A 56 8.94 7.18 -26.66
CA LYS A 56 9.73 8.30 -27.19
C LYS A 56 8.90 9.54 -27.48
N LYS A 57 7.57 9.44 -27.52
CA LYS A 57 6.70 10.57 -27.81
C LYS A 57 6.87 11.64 -26.73
N GLU A 58 7.38 12.78 -27.15
CA GLU A 58 7.58 13.96 -26.33
C GLU A 58 6.22 14.61 -26.04
N VAL A 59 5.90 14.77 -24.75
CA VAL A 59 4.65 15.37 -24.28
C VAL A 59 4.86 16.86 -23.98
N LEU A 60 5.98 17.21 -23.35
CA LEU A 60 6.34 18.57 -22.96
C LEU A 60 7.83 18.80 -23.18
N GLY A 61 8.21 19.25 -24.39
CA GLY A 61 9.60 19.47 -24.78
C GLY A 61 10.43 18.20 -24.64
N ARG A 62 11.21 18.07 -23.56
CA ARG A 62 12.11 16.93 -23.29
C ARG A 62 11.46 15.83 -22.42
N ILE A 63 10.24 16.05 -21.91
CA ILE A 63 9.51 15.07 -21.11
C ILE A 63 8.76 14.15 -22.07
N ASN A 64 9.27 12.93 -22.20
CA ASN A 64 8.61 11.86 -22.94
C ASN A 64 7.60 11.09 -22.08
N LEU A 65 6.80 10.24 -22.73
CA LEU A 65 5.80 9.40 -22.07
C LEU A 65 6.41 8.49 -20.99
N ALA A 66 7.66 8.02 -21.17
CA ALA A 66 8.33 7.20 -20.17
C ALA A 66 8.57 7.97 -18.86
N TYR A 67 8.97 9.24 -18.92
CA TYR A 67 9.09 10.09 -17.72
C TYR A 67 7.74 10.32 -17.04
N LEU A 68 6.67 10.53 -17.82
CA LEU A 68 5.34 10.69 -17.27
C LEU A 68 4.85 9.42 -16.56
N PHE A 69 5.16 8.25 -17.13
CA PHE A 69 4.87 6.96 -16.54
C PHE A 69 5.73 6.67 -15.30
N ALA A 70 7.00 7.08 -15.28
CA ALA A 70 7.81 7.01 -14.09
C ALA A 70 7.26 7.93 -12.98
N LEU A 71 6.78 9.12 -13.33
CA LEU A 71 6.18 10.06 -12.39
C LEU A 71 4.86 9.51 -11.80
N SER A 72 4.03 8.86 -12.61
CA SER A 72 2.79 8.24 -12.12
C SER A 72 3.05 7.12 -11.11
N GLN A 73 4.21 6.45 -11.15
CA GLN A 73 4.59 5.45 -10.13
C GLN A 73 4.67 6.08 -8.73
N PHE A 74 5.17 7.32 -8.60
CA PHE A 74 5.20 8.02 -7.31
C PHE A 74 3.80 8.32 -6.79
N PHE A 75 2.92 8.84 -7.65
CA PHE A 75 1.52 9.07 -7.30
C PHE A 75 0.80 7.77 -6.92
N MET A 76 1.11 6.67 -7.60
CA MET A 76 0.55 5.36 -7.27
C MET A 76 1.04 4.85 -5.91
N ALA A 77 2.34 4.94 -5.62
CA ALA A 77 2.90 4.59 -4.33
C ALA A 77 2.33 5.45 -3.19
N TRP A 78 2.21 6.76 -3.39
CA TRP A 78 1.53 7.65 -2.43
C TRP A 78 0.05 7.34 -2.30
N GLY A 79 -0.66 7.03 -3.39
CA GLY A 79 -2.06 6.62 -3.35
C GLY A 79 -2.25 5.36 -2.52
N LEU A 80 -1.35 4.38 -2.66
CA LEU A 80 -1.32 3.17 -1.85
C LEU A 80 -1.02 3.47 -0.38
N ALA A 81 -0.02 4.32 -0.10
CA ALA A 81 0.32 4.72 1.26
C ALA A 81 -0.82 5.50 1.92
N TRP A 82 -1.48 6.41 1.21
CA TRP A 82 -2.60 7.20 1.71
C TRP A 82 -3.85 6.34 1.93
N LEU A 83 -4.14 5.43 1.02
CA LEU A 83 -5.24 4.50 1.18
C LEU A 83 -4.97 3.50 2.31
N TYR A 84 -3.71 3.09 2.50
CA TYR A 84 -3.26 2.34 3.67
C TYR A 84 -3.52 3.11 4.97
N THR A 85 -3.03 4.35 5.10
CA THR A 85 -3.14 5.13 6.35
C THR A 85 -4.59 5.44 6.67
N ARG A 86 -5.40 5.77 5.65
CA ARG A 86 -6.85 6.00 5.81
C ARG A 86 -7.58 4.76 6.31
N LYS A 87 -7.21 3.56 5.83
CA LYS A 87 -7.83 2.31 6.27
C LYS A 87 -7.32 1.85 7.63
N ALA A 88 -6.02 2.02 7.90
CA ALA A 88 -5.41 1.75 9.19
C ALA A 88 -6.03 2.61 10.31
N ALA A 89 -6.26 3.90 10.05
CA ALA A 89 -6.92 4.79 11.00
C ALA A 89 -8.37 4.36 11.35
N GLN A 90 -9.08 3.72 10.42
CA GLN A 90 -10.41 3.16 10.70
C GLN A 90 -10.34 1.96 11.65
N TRP A 91 -9.31 1.13 11.52
CA TRP A 91 -9.14 -0.06 12.36
C TRP A 91 -8.58 0.26 13.75
N ASP A 92 -7.72 1.27 13.85
CA ASP A 92 -7.25 1.76 15.16
C ASP A 92 -8.39 2.36 15.99
N LEU A 93 -9.38 3.00 15.33
CA LEU A 93 -10.61 3.49 15.97
C LEU A 93 -11.51 2.36 16.49
N GLU A 94 -11.65 1.26 15.75
CA GLU A 94 -12.40 0.08 16.20
C GLU A 94 -11.67 -0.67 17.34
N ALA A 95 -10.35 -0.82 17.24
CA ALA A 95 -9.54 -1.44 18.30
C ALA A 95 -9.59 -0.63 19.60
N ALA A 96 -9.58 0.71 19.52
CA ALA A 96 -9.68 1.59 20.69
C ALA A 96 -11.03 1.48 21.42
N ASN A 97 -12.12 1.22 20.69
CA ASN A 97 -13.45 1.04 21.29
C ASN A 97 -13.57 -0.26 22.07
N ILE A 98 -12.90 -1.33 21.63
CA ILE A 98 -12.92 -2.63 22.32
C ILE A 98 -12.11 -2.57 23.62
N VAL A 99 -11.02 -1.79 23.66
CA VAL A 99 -10.17 -1.64 24.85
C VAL A 99 -10.81 -0.72 25.92
N ARG A 100 -11.66 0.24 25.54
CA ARG A 100 -12.37 1.12 26.50
C ARG A 100 -13.68 0.55 27.03
N GLY A 101 -14.24 -0.48 26.39
CA GLY A 101 -15.51 -1.09 26.77
C GLY A 101 -15.42 -2.08 27.95
N HIS A 102 -14.22 -2.31 28.50
CA HIS A 102 -13.96 -3.19 29.63
C HIS A 102 -13.12 -2.50 30.70
#